data_AF-A0A6B3I1Z5-F1
#
_entry.id   AF-A0A6B3I1Z5-F1
#
_cell.length_a   1.000
_cell.length_b   1.000
_cell.length_c   1.000
_cell.angle_alpha   90.00
_cell.angle_beta   90.00
_cell.angle_gamma   90.00
#
_symmetry.space_group_name_H-M   'P 1'
#
loop_
_entity.id
_entity.type
_entity.pdbx_description
1 polymer ?
#
loop_
_entity_poly.entity_id
_entity_poly.type
_entity_poly.pdbx_seq_one_letter_code
_entity_poly.pdbx_strand_id
1 'polypeptide(L)'
;MAVLLYRLGRLSFRRRGRVLALWLLLLALLGGGAIAFSAPATTEFSIPGTESQQALDSLAREFPQAGGATGTIIVAAPEGEKLTPAAVAPVVEEAAEVPGVLAAIDPFQARALSPDGRYALVQVQFDSVA
;
A
#
# COMPACT_ATOMS: atom_id res chain seq x y z
N MET A 1 -6.70 -48.75 12.35
CA MET A 1 -6.15 -47.38 12.51
C MET A 1 -5.30 -47.19 13.78
N ALA A 2 -5.75 -47.60 14.97
CA ALA A 2 -5.03 -47.34 16.24
C ALA A 2 -3.58 -47.86 16.29
N VAL A 3 -3.31 -49.04 15.71
CA VAL A 3 -1.94 -49.62 15.66
C VAL A 3 -0.97 -48.78 14.82
N LEU A 4 -1.48 -48.12 13.78
CA LEU A 4 -0.69 -47.28 12.87
C LEU A 4 -0.28 -45.98 13.56
N LEU A 5 -1.22 -45.34 14.27
CA LEU A 5 -0.95 -44.16 15.10
C LEU A 5 -0.04 -44.47 16.30
N TYR A 6 -0.21 -45.63 16.94
CA TYR A 6 0.67 -46.09 18.01
C TYR A 6 2.12 -46.30 17.52
N ARG A 7 2.29 -46.90 16.33
CA ARG A 7 3.61 -47.04 15.70
C ARG A 7 4.21 -45.68 15.35
N LEU A 8 3.43 -44.75 14.80
CA LEU A 8 3.88 -43.40 14.47
C LEU A 8 4.33 -42.64 15.72
N GLY A 9 3.50 -42.62 16.78
CA GLY A 9 3.80 -41.97 18.04
C GLY A 9 5.04 -42.57 18.73
N ARG A 10 5.18 -43.90 18.73
CA ARG A 10 6.36 -44.58 19.28
C ARG A 10 7.63 -44.27 18.48
N LEU A 11 7.53 -44.17 17.15
CA LEU A 11 8.67 -43.80 16.29
C LEU A 11 9.08 -42.34 16.51
N SER A 12 8.09 -41.44 16.63
CA SER A 12 8.30 -40.02 16.91
C SER A 12 8.94 -39.80 18.27
N PHE A 13 8.52 -40.53 19.31
CA PHE A 13 9.11 -40.44 20.64
C PHE A 13 10.55 -40.99 20.66
N ARG A 14 10.80 -42.13 20.00
CA ARG A 14 12.14 -42.73 19.93
C ARG A 14 13.13 -41.91 19.09
N ARG A 15 12.65 -41.10 18.14
CA ARG A 15 13.45 -40.22 17.28
C ARG A 15 13.10 -38.73 17.48
N ARG A 16 12.75 -38.33 18.71
CA ARG A 16 12.27 -36.99 19.05
C ARG A 16 13.10 -35.84 18.48
N GLY A 17 14.43 -35.95 18.50
CA GLY A 17 15.32 -34.93 17.95
C GLY A 17 15.21 -34.76 16.44
N ARG A 18 15.07 -35.86 15.68
CA ARG A 18 14.90 -35.81 14.22
C ARG A 18 13.53 -35.28 13.81
N VAL A 19 12.49 -35.68 14.55
CA VAL A 19 11.12 -35.18 14.31
C VAL A 19 11.03 -33.68 14.60
N LEU A 20 11.66 -33.22 15.68
CA LEU A 20 11.72 -31.79 16.00
C LEU A 20 12.50 -31.02 14.94
N ALA A 21 13.67 -31.50 14.52
CA ALA A 21 14.47 -30.86 13.48
C ALA A 21 13.71 -30.79 12.14
N LEU A 22 13.00 -31.84 11.76
CA LEU A 22 12.17 -31.86 10.56
C LEU A 22 11.06 -30.81 10.64
N TRP A 23 10.37 -30.70 11.78
CA TRP A 23 9.31 -29.70 11.97
C TRP A 23 9.86 -28.27 11.95
N LEU A 24 10.98 -28.01 12.62
CA LEU A 24 11.62 -26.69 12.59
C LEU A 24 12.05 -26.32 11.17
N LEU A 25 12.62 -27.27 10.42
CA LEU A 25 12.98 -27.06 9.02
C LEU A 25 11.73 -26.77 8.18
N LEU A 26 10.65 -27.53 8.36
CA LEU A 26 9.41 -27.33 7.63
C LEU A 26 8.78 -25.96 7.94
N LEU A 27 8.74 -25.56 9.22
CA LEU A 27 8.27 -24.23 9.63
C LEU A 27 9.18 -23.12 9.10
N ALA A 28 10.49 -23.30 9.08
CA ALA A 28 11.43 -22.33 8.51
C ALA A 28 11.23 -22.18 6.99
N LEU A 29 11.01 -23.29 6.27
CA LEU A 29 10.71 -23.25 4.84
C LEU A 29 9.36 -22.57 4.57
N LEU A 30 8.31 -22.92 5.32
CA LEU A 30 6.99 -22.31 5.17
C LEU A 30 7.00 -20.83 5.54
N GLY A 31 7.62 -20.47 6.67
CA GLY A 31 7.72 -19.09 7.12
C GLY A 31 8.59 -18.24 6.20
N GLY A 32 9.76 -18.76 5.80
CA GLY A 32 10.63 -18.11 4.82
C GLY A 32 9.95 -17.95 3.46
N GLY A 33 9.24 -18.99 3.00
CA GLY A 33 8.43 -18.92 1.79
C GLY A 33 7.31 -17.89 1.90
N ALA A 34 6.57 -17.88 3.01
CA ALA A 34 5.50 -16.90 3.23
C ALA A 34 6.01 -15.45 3.17
N ILE A 35 7.19 -15.18 3.74
CA ILE A 35 7.83 -13.85 3.67
C ILE A 35 8.32 -13.54 2.25
N ALA A 36 8.95 -14.51 1.58
CA ALA A 36 9.48 -14.32 0.22
C ALA A 36 8.38 -14.14 -0.83
N PHE A 37 7.21 -14.73 -0.62
CA PHE A 37 6.07 -14.73 -1.54
C PHE A 37 4.87 -13.95 -1.00
N SER A 38 5.03 -13.14 0.05
CA SER A 38 3.93 -12.28 0.52
C SER A 38 3.69 -11.18 -0.51
N ALA A 39 2.67 -11.36 -1.33
CA ALA A 39 2.10 -10.25 -2.09
C ALA A 39 1.34 -9.33 -1.12
N PRO A 40 1.43 -7.99 -1.29
CA PRO A 40 0.53 -7.07 -0.61
C PRO A 40 -0.93 -7.48 -0.87
N ALA A 41 -1.79 -7.38 0.14
CA ALA A 41 -3.21 -7.61 -0.06
C ALA A 41 -3.74 -6.51 -0.99
N THR A 42 -4.07 -6.87 -2.23
CA THR A 42 -4.59 -5.92 -3.22
C THR A 42 -6.03 -5.58 -2.89
N THR A 43 -6.37 -4.30 -2.83
CA THR A 43 -7.76 -3.83 -2.66
C THR A 43 -8.52 -3.80 -3.99
N GLU A 44 -7.85 -4.16 -5.09
CA GLU A 44 -8.39 -4.14 -6.44
C GLU A 44 -9.33 -5.34 -6.67
N PHE A 45 -10.64 -5.07 -6.61
CA PHE A 45 -11.67 -6.02 -7.00
C PHE A 45 -11.90 -5.90 -8.51
N SER A 46 -11.37 -6.83 -9.30
CA SER A 46 -11.69 -6.95 -10.73
C SER A 46 -12.67 -8.11 -10.97
N ILE A 47 -13.62 -7.91 -11.88
CA ILE A 47 -14.51 -8.97 -12.39
C ILE A 47 -14.14 -9.20 -13.85
N PRO A 48 -13.17 -10.09 -14.12
CA PRO A 48 -12.67 -10.31 -15.47
C PRO A 48 -13.80 -10.82 -16.38
N GLY A 49 -13.86 -10.28 -17.61
CA GLY A 49 -14.85 -10.67 -18.63
C GLY A 49 -16.10 -9.79 -18.69
N THR A 50 -16.18 -8.71 -17.91
CA THR A 50 -17.27 -7.72 -18.03
C THR A 50 -16.89 -6.55 -18.94
N GLU A 51 -17.86 -5.98 -19.66
CA GLU A 51 -17.66 -4.77 -20.47
C GLU A 51 -17.24 -3.57 -19.60
N SER A 52 -17.76 -3.49 -18.37
CA SER A 52 -17.35 -2.46 -17.40
C SER A 52 -15.88 -2.56 -17.04
N GLN A 53 -15.34 -3.77 -16.86
CA GLN A 53 -13.91 -3.95 -16.60
C GLN A 53 -13.06 -3.52 -17.80
N GLN A 54 -13.45 -3.89 -19.03
CA GLN A 54 -12.74 -3.47 -20.24
C GLN A 54 -12.73 -1.94 -20.41
N ALA A 55 -13.83 -1.27 -20.05
CA ALA A 55 -13.90 0.19 -20.06
C ALA A 55 -12.95 0.81 -19.02
N LEU A 56 -12.89 0.26 -17.80
CA LEU A 56 -11.94 0.68 -16.77
C LEU A 56 -10.48 0.43 -17.19
N ASP A 57 -10.19 -0.72 -17.79
CA ASP A 57 -8.85 -1.06 -18.30
C ASP A 57 -8.40 -0.14 -19.43
N SER A 58 -9.35 0.33 -20.25
CA SER A 58 -9.08 1.30 -21.32
C SER A 58 -8.87 2.71 -20.76
N LEU A 59 -9.69 3.10 -19.78
CA LEU A 59 -9.54 4.37 -19.05
C LEU A 59 -8.17 4.44 -18.34
N ALA A 60 -7.74 3.37 -17.68
CA ALA A 60 -6.42 3.30 -17.04
C ALA A 60 -5.26 3.38 -18.05
N ARG A 61 -5.43 2.81 -19.26
CA ARG A 61 -4.42 2.86 -20.33
C ARG A 61 -4.31 4.23 -20.99
N GLU A 62 -5.45 4.87 -21.29
CA GLU A 62 -5.48 6.14 -22.02
C GLU A 62 -5.34 7.36 -21.09
N PHE A 63 -5.83 7.24 -19.85
CA PHE A 63 -5.79 8.28 -18.83
C PHE A 63 -5.23 7.71 -17.53
N PRO A 64 -3.93 7.39 -17.47
CA PRO A 64 -3.30 6.84 -16.26
C PRO A 64 -3.50 7.77 -15.05
N GLN A 65 -3.54 9.09 -15.26
CA GLN A 65 -3.86 10.06 -14.20
C GLN A 65 -5.30 9.97 -13.65
N ALA A 66 -6.24 9.29 -14.32
CA ALA A 66 -7.60 9.11 -13.83
C ALA A 66 -7.78 7.84 -13.00
N GLY A 67 -6.86 6.88 -13.12
CA GLY A 67 -6.90 5.58 -12.41
C GLY A 67 -5.95 5.48 -11.20
N GLY A 68 -5.06 6.45 -11.01
CA GLY A 68 -4.05 6.44 -9.94
C GLY A 68 -4.59 6.74 -8.54
N ALA A 69 -3.84 6.35 -7.51
CA ALA A 69 -4.16 6.73 -6.13
C ALA A 69 -4.00 8.24 -5.92
N THR A 70 -4.85 8.80 -5.06
CA THR A 70 -4.73 10.19 -4.62
C THR A 70 -4.43 10.25 -3.13
N GLY A 71 -3.42 11.04 -2.77
CA GLY A 71 -3.08 11.39 -1.40
C GLY A 71 -3.41 12.86 -1.11
N THR A 72 -3.72 13.17 0.14
CA THR A 72 -3.99 14.54 0.58
C THR A 72 -3.08 14.86 1.76
N ILE A 73 -2.25 15.89 1.61
CA ILE A 73 -1.41 16.45 2.67
C ILE A 73 -2.11 17.72 3.19
N ILE A 74 -2.31 17.79 4.51
CA ILE A 74 -2.91 18.96 5.16
C ILE A 74 -1.79 19.74 5.83
N VAL A 75 -1.60 20.98 5.40
CA VAL A 75 -0.66 21.93 6.04
C VAL A 75 -1.48 22.86 6.93
N ALA A 76 -1.06 23.04 8.18
CA ALA A 76 -1.73 23.91 9.15
C ALA A 76 -0.77 25.02 9.62
N ALA A 77 -1.23 26.27 9.59
CA ALA A 77 -0.52 27.40 10.18
C ALA A 77 -0.68 27.42 11.72
N PRO A 78 0.31 27.99 12.44
CA PRO A 78 0.18 28.29 13.87
C PRO A 78 -1.05 29.16 14.19
N GLU A 79 -1.51 29.13 15.45
CA GLU A 79 -2.66 29.94 15.86
C GLU A 79 -2.42 31.44 15.62
N GLY A 80 -3.36 32.07 14.92
CA GLY A 80 -3.30 33.50 14.59
C GLY A 80 -2.54 33.84 13.31
N GLU A 81 -1.88 32.87 12.67
CA GLU A 81 -1.14 33.06 11.42
C GLU A 81 -1.90 32.51 10.21
N LYS A 82 -1.50 32.96 9.01
CA LYS A 82 -2.04 32.48 7.73
C LYS A 82 -0.93 31.82 6.93
N LEU A 83 -1.28 30.77 6.20
CA LEU A 83 -0.36 30.14 5.27
C LEU A 83 -0.04 31.10 4.12
N THR A 84 1.23 31.17 3.76
CA THR A 84 1.72 31.91 2.59
C THR A 84 2.21 30.93 1.53
N PRO A 85 2.22 31.33 0.24
CA PRO A 85 2.77 30.47 -0.83
C PRO A 85 4.19 30.02 -0.53
N ALA A 86 5.02 30.91 0.02
CA ALA A 86 6.40 30.59 0.38
C ALA A 86 6.53 29.53 1.48
N ALA A 87 5.53 29.42 2.38
CA ALA A 87 5.53 28.42 3.44
C ALA A 87 5.11 27.03 2.94
N VAL A 88 4.31 26.95 1.87
CA VAL A 88 3.74 25.69 1.36
C VAL A 88 4.50 25.17 0.13
N ALA A 89 5.11 26.05 -0.67
CA ALA A 89 5.88 25.65 -1.86
C ALA A 89 6.94 24.56 -1.58
N PRO A 90 7.72 24.61 -0.48
CA PRO A 90 8.69 23.54 -0.19
C PRO A 90 8.03 22.18 0.02
N VAL A 91 6.83 22.15 0.65
CA VAL A 91 6.07 20.91 0.89
C VAL A 91 5.56 20.34 -0.43
N VAL A 92 5.12 21.20 -1.35
CA VAL A 92 4.65 20.78 -2.69
C VAL A 92 5.82 20.23 -3.52
N GLU A 93 6.98 20.90 -3.48
CA GLU A 93 8.19 20.45 -4.16
C GLU A 93 8.68 19.10 -3.62
N GLU A 94 8.80 18.96 -2.30
CA GLU A 94 9.21 17.71 -1.67
C GLU A 94 8.23 16.57 -1.97
N ALA A 95 6.92 16.85 -1.97
CA ALA A 95 5.91 15.87 -2.35
C ALA A 95 6.02 15.43 -3.82
N ALA A 96 6.41 16.34 -4.72
CA ALA A 96 6.60 16.02 -6.14
C ALA A 96 7.83 15.13 -6.41
N GLU A 97 8.82 15.13 -5.50
CA GLU A 97 10.03 14.31 -5.61
C GLU A 97 9.84 12.87 -5.09
N VAL A 98 8.71 12.58 -4.42
CA VAL A 98 8.45 11.24 -3.88
C VAL A 98 8.30 10.23 -5.03
N PRO A 99 8.99 9.07 -4.98
CA PRO A 99 8.86 8.03 -6.00
C PRO A 99 7.40 7.59 -6.20
N GLY A 100 6.94 7.56 -7.45
CA GLY A 100 5.58 7.19 -7.83
C GLY A 100 4.59 8.37 -7.85
N VAL A 101 5.01 9.59 -7.53
CA VAL A 101 4.17 10.79 -7.68
C VAL A 101 4.18 11.27 -9.13
N LEU A 102 2.99 11.41 -9.71
CA LEU A 102 2.76 12.01 -11.03
C LEU A 102 2.63 13.53 -10.95
N ALA A 103 1.98 14.04 -9.90
CA ALA A 103 1.77 15.47 -9.71
C ALA A 103 1.48 15.81 -8.24
N ALA A 104 2.04 16.91 -7.77
CA ALA A 104 1.62 17.56 -6.52
C ALA A 104 0.97 18.91 -6.87
N ILE A 105 -0.28 19.11 -6.46
CA ILE A 105 -1.09 20.27 -6.80
C ILE A 105 -0.89 21.36 -5.75
N ASP A 106 -0.49 22.55 -6.18
CA ASP A 106 -0.37 23.72 -5.32
C ASP A 106 -1.75 24.19 -4.80
N PRO A 107 -1.96 24.22 -3.47
CA PRO A 107 -3.22 24.65 -2.87
C PRO A 107 -3.61 26.09 -3.19
N PHE A 108 -2.65 26.98 -3.43
CA PHE A 108 -2.93 28.38 -3.79
C PHE A 108 -3.47 28.53 -5.21
N GLN A 109 -3.00 27.70 -6.14
CA GLN A 109 -3.53 27.64 -7.51
C GLN A 109 -4.90 26.96 -7.55
N ALA A 110 -5.05 25.85 -6.82
CA ALA A 110 -6.30 25.09 -6.72
C ALA A 110 -7.36 25.78 -5.84
N ARG A 111 -7.02 26.89 -5.17
CA ARG A 111 -7.86 27.55 -4.14
C ARG A 111 -8.33 26.58 -3.04
N ALA A 112 -7.47 25.62 -2.71
CA ALA A 112 -7.72 24.59 -1.70
C ALA A 112 -7.25 25.05 -0.31
N LEU A 113 -7.65 26.26 0.08
CA LEU A 113 -7.39 26.83 1.39
C LEU A 113 -8.67 26.95 2.20
N SER A 114 -8.54 26.86 3.52
CA SER A 114 -9.65 27.15 4.43
C SER A 114 -10.08 28.62 4.33
N PRO A 115 -11.33 28.96 4.67
CA PRO A 115 -11.82 30.35 4.63
C PRO A 115 -11.00 31.32 5.48
N ASP A 116 -10.41 30.82 6.59
CA ASP A 116 -9.53 31.57 7.49
C ASP A 116 -8.06 31.60 7.02
N GLY A 117 -7.70 30.83 5.98
CA GLY A 117 -6.35 30.76 5.42
C GLY A 117 -5.34 29.99 6.30
N ARG A 118 -5.82 29.24 7.30
CA ARG A 118 -4.98 28.46 8.21
C ARG A 118 -4.66 27.06 7.72
N TYR A 119 -5.52 26.46 6.90
CA TYR A 119 -5.32 25.11 6.39
C TYR A 119 -5.19 25.14 4.88
N ALA A 120 -4.24 24.38 4.35
CA ALA A 120 -4.08 24.17 2.92
C ALA A 120 -4.07 22.68 2.61
N LEU A 121 -4.74 22.29 1.53
CA LEU A 121 -4.81 20.91 1.05
C LEU A 121 -3.91 20.77 -0.18
N VAL A 122 -2.76 20.11 -0.01
CA VAL A 122 -1.89 19.72 -1.12
C VAL A 122 -2.36 18.34 -1.59
N GLN A 123 -2.87 18.26 -2.82
CA GLN A 123 -3.30 17.01 -3.41
C GLN A 123 -2.16 16.39 -4.21
N VAL A 124 -1.82 15.14 -3.90
CA VAL A 124 -0.75 14.39 -4.54
C VAL A 124 -1.37 13.24 -5.33
N GLN A 125 -0.96 13.10 -6.59
CA GLN A 125 -1.42 12.06 -7.48
C GLN A 125 -0.31 11.06 -7.71
N PHE A 126 -0.60 9.77 -7.58
CA PHE A 126 0.34 8.68 -7.77
C PHE A 126 0.07 7.92 -9.07
N ASP A 127 1.10 7.28 -9.61
CA ASP A 127 1.05 6.51 -10.85
C ASP A 127 0.32 5.16 -10.71
N SER A 128 0.10 4.70 -9.48
CA SER A 128 -0.49 3.41 -9.19
C SER A 128 -1.22 3.41 -7.83
N VAL A 129 -2.29 2.61 -7.76
CA VAL A 129 -2.87 2.15 -6.48
C VAL A 129 -2.05 0.94 -6.06
N ALA A 130 -1.30 1.05 -4.97
CA ALA A 130 -0.55 -0.07 -4.39
C ALA A 130 -1.46 -1.22 -3.94
#